data_AF-A0A951XXS3-F1
#
_entry.id   AF-A0A951XXS3-F1
#
_cell.length_a   1.000
_cell.length_b   1.000
_cell.length_c   1.000
_cell.angle_alpha   90.00
_cell.angle_beta   90.00
_cell.angle_gamma   90.00
#
_symmetry.space_group_name_H-M   'P 1'
#
loop_
_entity.id
_entity.type
_entity.pdbx_description
1 polymer ?
#
loop_
_entity_poly.entity_id
_entity_poly.type
_entity_poly.pdbx_seq_one_letter_code
_entity_poly.pdbx_strand_id
1 'polypeptide(L)'
;MRDLSQLVALAPTGIAAPGYEYLLNRGVPAESLDALVSEFDLRFDDEGRRVVFPVREAGKDLGYTARAIDANERKRWLSHPVEGGHKAVIYEPDRALAGGDTLFIVEGPFDALMVTAAMQPASDSVATALFGSLPTAEQLAYITAAIPLFRMVYVMLDANVYGRCRRLAQQLIQMSAAPNVGSINIGIENRDPGAMRFVELAALVEFASASWQAEIRWMWERRLVFTGGAKE
;
A
#
# COMPACT_ATOMS: atom_id res chain seq x y z
N MET A 1 18.66 -5.83 15.78
CA MET A 1 17.88 -6.08 14.55
C MET A 1 18.87 -6.56 13.51
N ARG A 2 18.46 -7.52 12.69
CA ARG A 2 19.34 -8.24 11.77
C ARG A 2 19.40 -7.50 10.43
N ASP A 3 20.48 -7.67 9.69
CA ASP A 3 20.57 -7.13 8.32
C ASP A 3 19.62 -7.86 7.40
N LEU A 4 19.17 -7.20 6.32
CA LEU A 4 18.19 -7.78 5.41
C LEU A 4 18.66 -9.13 4.85
N SER A 5 19.96 -9.26 4.54
CA SER A 5 20.59 -10.49 4.04
C SER A 5 20.54 -11.68 5.01
N GLN A 6 20.30 -11.42 6.30
CA GLN A 6 20.19 -12.45 7.34
C GLN A 6 18.75 -12.92 7.57
N LEU A 7 17.78 -12.24 6.96
CA LEU A 7 16.36 -12.61 7.04
C LEU A 7 16.02 -13.65 5.98
N VAL A 8 15.07 -14.51 6.29
CA VAL A 8 14.66 -15.61 5.40
C VAL A 8 13.54 -15.12 4.48
N ALA A 9 13.57 -15.49 3.20
CA ALA A 9 12.44 -15.23 2.30
C ALA A 9 11.16 -15.85 2.88
N LEU A 10 10.03 -15.14 2.75
CA LEU A 10 8.74 -15.68 3.19
C LEU A 10 8.39 -16.92 2.36
N ALA A 11 7.85 -17.96 2.99
CA ALA A 11 7.53 -19.21 2.30
C ALA A 11 6.42 -19.97 3.04
N PRO A 12 5.60 -20.79 2.35
CA PRO A 12 4.50 -21.55 2.97
C PRO A 12 4.98 -22.69 3.88
N THR A 13 6.27 -23.01 3.88
CA THR A 13 6.86 -24.09 4.69
C THR A 13 8.16 -23.65 5.37
N GLY A 14 8.62 -24.43 6.34
CA GLY A 14 9.86 -24.15 7.07
C GLY A 14 9.74 -23.01 8.06
N ILE A 15 10.86 -22.35 8.36
CA ILE A 15 10.95 -21.36 9.43
C ILE A 15 10.12 -20.09 9.17
N ALA A 16 9.84 -19.79 7.89
CA ALA A 16 9.07 -18.62 7.46
C ALA A 16 7.56 -18.88 7.36
N ALA A 17 7.10 -20.13 7.50
CA ALA A 17 5.69 -20.51 7.42
C ALA A 17 4.78 -19.67 8.34
N PRO A 18 5.16 -19.35 9.60
CA PRO A 18 4.31 -18.52 10.46
C PRO A 18 4.05 -17.11 9.90
N GLY A 19 5.03 -16.53 9.21
CA GLY A 19 4.87 -15.23 8.56
C GLY A 19 3.99 -15.31 7.30
N TYR A 20 4.11 -16.39 6.54
CA TYR A 20 3.28 -16.65 5.37
C TYR A 20 1.80 -16.86 5.76
N GLU A 21 1.55 -17.73 6.75
CA GLU A 21 0.23 -17.96 7.34
C GLU A 21 -0.37 -16.68 7.92
N TYR A 22 0.47 -15.83 8.53
CA TYR A 22 0.02 -14.53 9.01
C TYR A 22 -0.57 -13.67 7.89
N LEU A 23 0.06 -13.60 6.72
CA LEU A 23 -0.45 -12.82 5.58
C LEU A 23 -1.77 -13.39 5.04
N LEU A 24 -1.90 -14.72 4.94
CA LEU A 24 -3.16 -15.38 4.58
C LEU A 24 -4.28 -15.05 5.57
N ASN A 25 -3.99 -15.15 6.87
CA ASN A 25 -4.94 -14.80 7.94
C ASN A 25 -5.32 -13.31 7.96
N ARG A 26 -4.48 -12.46 7.36
CA ARG A 26 -4.75 -11.04 7.15
C ARG A 26 -5.54 -10.74 5.87
N GLY A 27 -5.85 -11.76 5.08
CA GLY A 27 -6.70 -11.65 3.89
C GLY A 27 -5.95 -11.48 2.57
N VAL A 28 -4.62 -11.67 2.54
CA VAL A 28 -3.90 -11.76 1.27
C VAL A 28 -4.35 -13.05 0.55
N PRO A 29 -4.75 -12.99 -0.74
CA PRO A 29 -5.20 -14.18 -1.47
C PRO A 29 -4.07 -15.21 -1.62
N ALA A 30 -4.40 -16.49 -1.41
CA ALA A 30 -3.41 -17.56 -1.46
C ALA A 30 -2.83 -17.74 -2.86
N GLU A 31 -3.65 -17.53 -3.89
CA GLU A 31 -3.31 -17.66 -5.30
C GLU A 31 -2.31 -16.61 -5.80
N SER A 32 -2.18 -15.47 -5.11
CA SER A 32 -1.25 -14.40 -5.49
C SER A 32 -0.11 -14.18 -4.50
N LEU A 33 -0.16 -14.80 -3.31
CA LEU A 33 0.81 -14.53 -2.25
C LEU A 33 2.26 -14.90 -2.65
N ASP A 34 2.50 -16.02 -3.32
CA ASP A 34 3.86 -16.38 -3.77
C ASP A 34 4.44 -15.34 -4.75
N ALA A 35 3.62 -14.85 -5.69
CA ALA A 35 4.03 -13.80 -6.62
C ALA A 35 4.34 -12.50 -5.89
N LEU A 36 3.48 -12.09 -4.96
CA LEU A 36 3.69 -10.89 -4.13
C LEU A 36 4.92 -11.01 -3.23
N VAL A 37 5.18 -12.19 -2.65
CA VAL A 37 6.38 -12.45 -1.86
C VAL A 37 7.63 -12.23 -2.71
N SER A 38 7.65 -12.75 -3.94
CA SER A 38 8.78 -12.56 -4.85
C SER A 38 8.91 -11.10 -5.31
N GLU A 39 7.79 -10.45 -5.63
CA GLU A 39 7.73 -9.09 -6.18
C GLU A 39 8.21 -8.05 -5.17
N PHE A 40 7.76 -8.15 -3.92
CA PHE A 40 8.15 -7.23 -2.85
C PHE A 40 9.35 -7.73 -2.04
N ASP A 41 9.92 -8.89 -2.39
CA ASP A 41 10.94 -9.61 -1.61
C ASP A 41 10.56 -9.69 -0.12
N LEU A 42 9.33 -10.12 0.16
CA LEU A 42 8.85 -10.21 1.54
C LEU A 42 9.70 -11.22 2.31
N ARG A 43 10.16 -10.83 3.50
CA ARG A 43 11.01 -11.66 4.35
C ARG A 43 10.37 -11.94 5.70
N PHE A 44 11.00 -12.85 6.44
CA PHE A 44 10.63 -13.20 7.79
C PHE A 44 11.81 -13.07 8.74
N ASP A 45 11.58 -12.35 9.82
CA ASP A 45 12.44 -12.30 10.99
C ASP A 45 11.93 -13.35 11.99
N ASP A 46 12.55 -14.54 12.01
CA ASP A 46 12.17 -15.65 12.88
C ASP A 46 12.39 -15.37 14.38
N GLU A 47 13.49 -14.71 14.73
CA GLU A 47 13.77 -14.29 16.11
C GLU A 47 12.79 -13.22 16.59
N GLY A 48 12.56 -12.19 15.78
CA GLY A 48 11.63 -11.11 16.10
C GLY A 48 10.16 -11.46 15.88
N ARG A 49 9.89 -12.62 15.25
CA ARG A 49 8.58 -13.07 14.74
C ARG A 49 7.84 -11.98 13.96
N ARG A 50 8.45 -11.52 12.87
CA ARG A 50 7.92 -10.41 12.05
C ARG A 50 7.96 -10.70 10.56
N VAL A 51 6.90 -10.29 9.86
CA VAL A 51 6.94 -10.13 8.40
C VAL A 51 7.65 -8.82 8.09
N VAL A 52 8.62 -8.88 7.19
CA VAL A 52 9.52 -7.78 6.84
C VAL A 52 9.23 -7.32 5.41
N PHE A 53 9.13 -6.00 5.28
CA PHE A 53 8.92 -5.24 4.05
C PHE A 53 10.22 -4.46 3.77
N PRO A 54 11.09 -4.95 2.87
CA PRO A 54 12.31 -4.24 2.47
C PRO A 54 12.00 -2.85 1.92
N VAL A 55 12.92 -1.91 2.09
CA VAL A 55 12.83 -0.57 1.47
C VAL A 55 14.04 -0.37 0.59
N ARG A 56 13.79 -0.10 -0.69
CA ARG A 56 14.81 0.06 -1.72
C ARG A 56 14.62 1.32 -2.52
N GLU A 57 15.72 1.83 -3.04
CA GLU A 57 15.74 2.90 -4.03
C GLU A 57 16.86 2.64 -5.04
N ALA A 58 16.55 2.76 -6.32
CA ALA A 58 17.46 2.46 -7.42
C ALA A 58 18.16 1.10 -7.24
N GLY A 59 17.41 0.10 -6.77
CA GLY A 59 17.93 -1.24 -6.46
C GLY A 59 18.86 -1.36 -5.24
N LYS A 60 19.11 -0.27 -4.50
CA LYS A 60 19.91 -0.29 -3.27
C LYS A 60 19.01 -0.58 -2.07
N ASP A 61 19.39 -1.56 -1.25
CA ASP A 61 18.76 -1.80 0.05
C ASP A 61 19.04 -0.63 0.98
N LEU A 62 17.99 0.12 1.34
CA LEU A 62 18.11 1.20 2.30
C LEU A 62 17.88 0.70 3.72
N GLY A 63 16.95 -0.23 3.90
CA GLY A 63 16.57 -0.82 5.20
C GLY A 63 15.28 -1.62 5.09
N TYR A 64 14.49 -1.67 6.16
CA TYR A 64 13.17 -2.32 6.12
C TYR A 64 12.24 -1.84 7.24
N THR A 65 10.95 -2.14 7.08
CA THR A 65 9.96 -2.10 8.16
C THR A 65 9.37 -3.49 8.39
N ALA A 66 9.06 -3.82 9.63
CA ALA A 66 8.70 -5.17 10.04
C ALA A 66 7.48 -5.17 10.97
N ARG A 67 6.47 -5.96 10.59
CA ARG A 67 5.22 -6.14 11.32
C ARG A 67 5.28 -7.40 12.17
N ALA A 68 5.10 -7.26 13.48
CA ALA A 68 4.96 -8.40 14.38
C ALA A 68 3.75 -9.26 14.00
N ILE A 69 3.91 -10.58 14.02
CA ILE A 69 2.82 -11.52 13.76
C ILE A 69 2.04 -11.84 15.04
N ASP A 70 2.71 -11.91 16.18
CA ASP A 70 2.09 -12.29 17.45
C ASP A 70 1.19 -11.17 17.99
N ALA A 71 -0.06 -11.49 18.35
CA ALA A 71 -1.07 -10.51 18.78
C ALA A 71 -0.67 -9.68 20.01
N ASN A 72 0.06 -10.30 20.94
CA ASN A 72 0.44 -9.71 22.22
C ASN A 72 1.62 -8.74 22.13
N GLU A 73 2.31 -8.70 20.99
CA GLU A 73 3.43 -7.78 20.78
C GLU A 73 2.91 -6.34 20.73
N ARG A 74 3.25 -5.54 21.76
CA ARG A 74 2.79 -4.14 21.85
C ARG A 74 3.36 -3.29 20.72
N LYS A 75 4.63 -3.52 20.35
CA LYS A 75 5.28 -2.77 19.28
C LYS A 75 5.05 -3.46 17.93
N ARG A 76 3.87 -3.22 17.35
CA ARG A 76 3.42 -3.85 16.10
C ARG A 76 4.36 -3.62 14.93
N TRP A 77 4.95 -2.43 14.82
CA TRP A 77 5.85 -2.05 13.74
C TRP A 77 7.24 -1.70 14.27
N LEU A 78 8.26 -2.20 13.59
CA LEU A 78 9.66 -1.83 13.78
C LEU A 78 10.24 -1.37 12.45
N SER A 79 11.21 -0.47 12.52
CA SER A 79 12.03 -0.12 11.36
C SER A 79 13.48 -0.32 11.74
N HIS A 80 14.21 -1.05 10.90
CA HIS A 80 15.67 -1.16 10.97
C HIS A 80 16.25 -0.13 10.01
N PRO A 81 17.36 0.56 10.35
CA PRO A 81 17.63 1.88 9.80
C PRO A 81 17.61 1.80 8.29
N VAL A 82 16.70 2.59 7.74
CA VAL A 82 16.77 3.05 6.37
C VAL A 82 17.92 4.07 6.38
N GLU A 83 18.91 3.99 5.50
CA GLU A 83 19.90 5.06 5.35
C GLU A 83 19.14 6.39 5.09
N GLY A 84 19.28 7.39 5.97
CA GLY A 84 18.46 8.62 5.94
C GLY A 84 17.05 8.51 6.57
N GLY A 85 16.63 7.32 6.98
CA GLY A 85 15.35 7.01 7.64
C GLY A 85 14.20 6.76 6.66
N HIS A 86 13.19 5.97 7.07
CA HIS A 86 11.96 5.71 6.28
C HIS A 86 11.10 6.97 6.06
N LYS A 87 11.60 8.11 6.48
CA LYS A 87 11.03 9.45 6.28
C LYS A 87 11.73 10.19 5.14
N ALA A 88 12.80 9.66 4.58
CA ALA A 88 13.46 10.22 3.41
C ALA A 88 12.91 9.64 2.09
N VAL A 89 12.19 8.52 2.13
CA VAL A 89 11.74 7.77 0.94
C VAL A 89 10.31 7.25 1.11
N ILE A 90 9.62 6.99 0.00
CA ILE A 90 8.34 6.25 -0.04
C ILE A 90 8.60 4.74 -0.16
N TYR A 91 7.59 3.91 0.06
CA TYR A 91 7.69 2.46 -0.21
C TYR A 91 7.59 2.19 -1.72
N GLU A 92 8.44 1.33 -2.29
CA GLU A 92 8.51 1.08 -3.74
C GLU A 92 8.66 2.35 -4.62
N PRO A 93 9.65 3.23 -4.33
CA PRO A 93 9.84 4.47 -5.09
C PRO A 93 10.15 4.19 -6.57
N ASP A 94 10.91 3.14 -6.86
CA ASP A 94 11.30 2.78 -8.24
C ASP A 94 10.07 2.40 -9.09
N ARG A 95 9.11 1.68 -8.50
CA ARG A 95 7.84 1.33 -9.18
C ARG A 95 6.95 2.55 -9.36
N ALA A 96 6.86 3.41 -8.35
CA ALA A 96 6.12 4.66 -8.48
C ALA A 96 6.73 5.57 -9.57
N LEU A 97 8.05 5.63 -9.70
CA LEU A 97 8.72 6.42 -10.72
C LEU A 97 8.75 5.76 -12.10
N ALA A 98 8.31 4.51 -12.24
CA ALA A 98 8.15 3.86 -13.55
C ALA A 98 6.88 4.33 -14.29
N GLY A 99 5.88 4.87 -13.57
CA GLY A 99 4.60 5.26 -14.13
C GLY A 99 3.62 4.11 -14.36
N GLY A 100 2.47 4.41 -14.94
CA GLY A 100 1.40 3.44 -15.20
C GLY A 100 0.03 4.10 -15.36
N ASP A 101 -1.05 3.35 -15.19
CA ASP A 101 -2.39 3.89 -15.30
C ASP A 101 -2.82 4.61 -14.01
N THR A 102 -2.83 3.90 -12.89
CA THR A 102 -3.26 4.47 -11.60
C THR A 102 -2.21 4.29 -10.49
N LEU A 103 -1.83 5.37 -9.81
CA LEU A 103 -1.00 5.32 -8.61
C LEU A 103 -1.88 5.43 -7.35
N PHE A 104 -1.80 4.45 -6.46
CA PHE A 104 -2.43 4.48 -5.14
C PHE A 104 -1.40 4.82 -4.07
N ILE A 105 -1.68 5.87 -3.28
CA ILE A 105 -0.83 6.32 -2.17
C ILE A 105 -1.53 6.00 -0.87
N VAL A 106 -0.94 5.10 -0.07
CA VAL A 106 -1.51 4.62 1.21
C VAL A 106 -0.58 4.91 2.40
N GLU A 107 -1.04 4.59 3.62
CA GLU A 107 -0.27 4.86 4.83
C GLU A 107 0.90 3.89 5.03
N GLY A 108 0.63 2.59 5.01
CA GLY A 108 1.61 1.55 5.34
C GLY A 108 1.93 0.62 4.17
N PRO A 109 3.11 -0.04 4.19
CA PRO A 109 3.48 -1.00 3.14
C PRO A 109 2.58 -2.23 3.11
N PHE A 110 1.94 -2.60 4.23
CA PHE A 110 0.94 -3.66 4.22
C PHE A 110 -0.33 -3.24 3.46
N ASP A 111 -0.73 -1.97 3.55
CA ASP A 111 -1.83 -1.46 2.74
C ASP A 111 -1.44 -1.47 1.26
N ALA A 112 -0.20 -1.09 0.94
CA ALA A 112 0.29 -1.09 -0.44
C ALA A 112 0.31 -2.51 -1.02
N LEU A 113 0.75 -3.49 -0.22
CA LEU A 113 0.69 -4.90 -0.57
C LEU A 113 -0.75 -5.36 -0.86
N MET A 114 -1.71 -5.01 0.02
CA MET A 114 -3.11 -5.41 -0.13
C MET A 114 -3.78 -4.75 -1.33
N VAL A 115 -3.47 -3.48 -1.60
CA VAL A 115 -3.95 -2.77 -2.79
C VAL A 115 -3.36 -3.38 -4.06
N THR A 116 -2.07 -3.74 -4.06
CA THR A 116 -1.43 -4.43 -5.18
C THR A 116 -2.06 -5.80 -5.43
N ALA A 117 -2.29 -6.57 -4.35
CA ALA A 117 -2.97 -7.86 -4.44
C ALA A 117 -4.38 -7.74 -5.04
N ALA A 118 -5.05 -6.60 -4.81
CA ALA A 118 -6.40 -6.29 -5.29
C ALA A 118 -6.45 -5.75 -6.73
N MET A 119 -5.30 -5.48 -7.36
CA MET A 119 -5.24 -5.04 -8.76
C MET A 119 -5.48 -6.22 -9.72
N GLN A 120 -6.03 -5.91 -10.90
CA GLN A 120 -6.15 -6.89 -11.97
C GLN A 120 -4.75 -7.28 -12.48
N PRO A 121 -4.47 -8.57 -12.78
CA PRO A 121 -3.13 -9.01 -13.20
C PRO A 121 -2.54 -8.31 -14.44
N ALA A 122 -3.41 -7.77 -15.31
CA ALA A 122 -3.01 -7.03 -16.51
C ALA A 122 -2.93 -5.51 -16.29
N SER A 123 -3.20 -5.02 -15.08
CA SER A 123 -3.12 -3.60 -14.75
C SER A 123 -1.67 -3.18 -14.55
N ASP A 124 -1.32 -2.03 -15.10
CA ASP A 124 -0.11 -1.27 -14.85
C ASP A 124 -0.27 -0.27 -13.68
N SER A 125 -1.30 -0.44 -12.85
CA SER A 125 -1.46 0.34 -11.62
C SER A 125 -0.38 0.00 -10.61
N VAL A 126 -0.04 0.97 -9.75
CA VAL A 126 1.01 0.84 -8.73
C VAL A 126 0.46 1.29 -7.38
N ALA A 127 0.88 0.65 -6.29
CA ALA A 127 0.63 1.13 -4.93
C ALA A 127 1.94 1.44 -4.20
N THR A 128 1.97 2.58 -3.52
CA THR A 128 3.10 3.04 -2.70
C THR A 128 2.62 3.49 -1.32
N ALA A 129 3.53 3.61 -0.35
CA ALA A 129 3.21 4.02 1.01
C ALA A 129 4.12 5.14 1.54
N LEU A 130 3.56 5.96 2.43
CA LEU A 130 4.22 7.12 3.06
C LEU A 130 4.88 6.80 4.42
N PHE A 131 4.74 5.56 4.91
CA PHE A 131 5.12 5.18 6.27
C PHE A 131 4.43 6.06 7.34
N GLY A 132 3.10 6.16 7.20
CA GLY A 132 2.19 6.93 8.05
C GLY A 132 1.53 8.11 7.33
N SER A 133 0.54 8.73 7.97
CA SER A 133 -0.32 9.75 7.35
C SER A 133 0.24 11.18 7.29
N LEU A 134 1.47 11.41 7.74
CA LEU A 134 2.13 12.73 7.66
C LEU A 134 3.42 12.57 6.83
N PRO A 135 3.34 12.80 5.50
CA PRO A 135 4.52 12.70 4.66
C PRO A 135 5.50 13.85 4.94
N THR A 136 6.79 13.56 4.77
CA THR A 136 7.85 14.58 4.80
C THR A 136 7.96 15.31 3.46
N ALA A 137 8.80 16.35 3.41
CA ALA A 137 9.07 17.07 2.17
C ALA A 137 9.73 16.17 1.12
N GLU A 138 10.64 15.29 1.55
CA GLU A 138 11.34 14.32 0.70
C GLU A 138 10.35 13.32 0.09
N GLN A 139 9.45 12.75 0.89
CA GLN A 139 8.41 11.84 0.39
C GLN A 139 7.45 12.55 -0.57
N LEU A 140 7.05 13.78 -0.28
CA LEU A 140 6.23 14.58 -1.17
C LEU A 140 6.93 14.86 -2.51
N ALA A 141 8.26 14.99 -2.52
CA ALA A 141 9.04 15.16 -3.74
C ALA A 141 8.95 13.92 -4.64
N TYR A 142 9.09 12.70 -4.10
CA TYR A 142 8.89 11.47 -4.89
C TYR A 142 7.49 11.42 -5.48
N ILE A 143 6.47 11.66 -4.66
CA ILE A 143 5.08 11.60 -5.13
C ILE A 143 4.83 12.67 -6.21
N THR A 144 5.32 13.88 -6.00
CA THR A 144 5.16 14.99 -6.96
C THR A 144 5.84 14.68 -8.29
N ALA A 145 7.02 14.06 -8.26
CA ALA A 145 7.72 13.60 -9.45
C ALA A 145 7.00 12.43 -10.16
N ALA A 146 6.33 11.55 -9.41
CA ALA A 146 5.59 10.42 -9.96
C ALA A 146 4.24 10.81 -10.59
N ILE A 147 3.55 11.83 -10.06
CA ILE A 147 2.21 12.25 -10.53
C ILE A 147 2.06 12.38 -12.06
N PRO A 148 2.96 13.06 -12.81
CA PRO A 148 2.81 13.20 -14.26
C PRO A 148 3.00 11.89 -15.04
N LEU A 149 3.48 10.83 -14.39
CA LEU A 149 3.71 9.52 -15.01
C LEU A 149 2.48 8.60 -14.95
N PHE A 150 1.41 9.04 -14.30
CA PHE A 150 0.17 8.28 -14.18
C PHE A 150 -1.00 8.99 -14.82
N ARG A 151 -1.95 8.21 -15.34
CA ARG A 151 -3.23 8.75 -15.79
C ARG A 151 -4.03 9.32 -14.62
N MET A 152 -4.05 8.62 -13.48
CA MET A 152 -4.68 9.05 -12.23
C MET A 152 -3.83 8.71 -11.01
N VAL A 153 -3.89 9.56 -10.00
CA VAL A 153 -3.26 9.33 -8.69
C VAL A 153 -4.32 9.45 -7.61
N TYR A 154 -4.45 8.44 -6.75
CA TYR A 154 -5.37 8.45 -5.64
C TYR A 154 -4.64 8.38 -4.31
N VAL A 155 -4.94 9.35 -3.44
CA VAL A 155 -4.60 9.26 -2.02
C VAL A 155 -5.68 8.41 -1.32
N MET A 156 -5.28 7.37 -0.61
CA MET A 156 -6.17 6.43 0.08
C MET A 156 -5.59 6.07 1.46
N LEU A 157 -5.82 6.95 2.44
CA LEU A 157 -5.35 6.79 3.82
C LEU A 157 -6.42 6.13 4.72
N ASP A 158 -6.10 5.94 6.00
CA ASP A 158 -7.05 5.39 6.99
C ASP A 158 -8.33 6.22 7.07
N ALA A 159 -9.46 5.56 7.38
CA ALA A 159 -10.76 6.21 7.34
C ALA A 159 -10.90 7.37 8.34
N ASN A 160 -10.25 7.27 9.50
CA ASN A 160 -10.28 8.30 10.53
C ASN A 160 -9.48 9.58 10.16
N VAL A 161 -8.73 9.54 9.06
CA VAL A 161 -7.96 10.69 8.54
C VAL A 161 -8.42 11.13 7.15
N TYR A 162 -9.66 10.84 6.74
CA TYR A 162 -10.16 11.25 5.42
C TYR A 162 -10.03 12.76 5.14
N GLY A 163 -10.25 13.62 6.14
CA GLY A 163 -10.01 15.06 5.98
C GLY A 163 -8.56 15.41 5.65
N ARG A 164 -7.59 14.60 6.12
CA ARG A 164 -6.18 14.71 5.78
C ARG A 164 -5.90 14.17 4.38
N CYS A 165 -6.52 13.04 4.01
CA CYS A 165 -6.47 12.49 2.65
C CYS A 165 -6.82 13.55 1.59
N ARG A 166 -7.95 14.25 1.76
CA ARG A 166 -8.36 15.35 0.86
C ARG A 166 -7.37 16.51 0.81
N ARG A 167 -6.85 16.94 1.97
CA ARG A 167 -5.86 18.04 2.03
C ARG A 167 -4.55 17.65 1.36
N LEU A 168 -4.10 16.41 1.52
CA LEU A 168 -2.89 15.91 0.88
C LEU A 168 -3.08 15.85 -0.64
N ALA A 169 -4.21 15.35 -1.14
CA ALA A 169 -4.51 15.38 -2.57
C ALA A 169 -4.48 16.81 -3.12
N GLN A 170 -5.10 17.78 -2.44
CA GLN A 170 -5.06 19.19 -2.85
C GLN A 170 -3.65 19.78 -2.84
N GLN A 171 -2.85 19.46 -1.82
CA GLN A 171 -1.46 19.89 -1.73
C GLN A 171 -0.64 19.33 -2.91
N LEU A 172 -0.82 18.05 -3.24
CA LEU A 172 -0.14 17.40 -4.36
C LEU A 172 -0.51 18.03 -5.71
N ILE A 173 -1.79 18.36 -5.94
CA ILE A 173 -2.22 19.11 -7.15
C ILE A 173 -1.47 20.43 -7.27
N GLN A 174 -1.33 21.16 -6.16
CA GLN A 174 -0.62 22.44 -6.15
C GLN A 174 0.88 22.28 -6.42
N MET A 175 1.50 21.24 -5.85
CA MET A 175 2.93 20.99 -6.00
C MET A 175 3.31 20.47 -7.40
N SER A 176 2.47 19.61 -7.99
CA SER A 176 2.72 19.02 -9.32
C SER A 176 2.20 19.87 -10.47
N ALA A 177 1.33 20.85 -10.18
CA ALA A 177 0.53 21.57 -11.16
C ALA A 177 -0.29 20.65 -12.08
N ALA A 178 -0.60 19.43 -11.62
CA ALA A 178 -1.32 18.42 -12.38
C ALA A 178 -2.69 18.12 -11.74
N PRO A 179 -3.78 18.10 -12.52
CA PRO A 179 -5.14 17.93 -11.99
C PRO A 179 -5.52 16.45 -11.75
N ASN A 180 -4.67 15.50 -12.12
CA ASN A 180 -4.92 14.05 -12.09
C ASN A 180 -4.72 13.43 -10.71
N VAL A 181 -5.01 14.17 -9.63
CA VAL A 181 -4.90 13.67 -8.26
C VAL A 181 -6.27 13.72 -7.59
N GLY A 182 -6.69 12.59 -7.02
CA GLY A 182 -7.93 12.44 -6.29
C GLY A 182 -7.73 11.88 -4.89
N SER A 183 -8.83 11.83 -4.13
CA SER A 183 -8.88 11.22 -2.80
C SER A 183 -9.95 10.15 -2.72
N ILE A 184 -9.64 9.05 -2.04
CA ILE A 184 -10.57 7.96 -1.77
C ILE A 184 -10.99 8.00 -0.29
N ASN A 185 -12.29 7.96 -0.04
CA ASN A 185 -12.86 7.65 1.26
C ASN A 185 -13.30 6.19 1.28
N ILE A 186 -12.58 5.36 2.04
CA ILE A 186 -12.87 3.92 2.16
C ILE A 186 -14.08 3.60 3.04
N GLY A 187 -14.68 4.59 3.73
CA GLY A 187 -15.80 4.42 4.65
C GLY A 187 -15.36 4.17 6.09
N ILE A 188 -16.12 4.68 7.06
CA ILE A 188 -15.80 4.60 8.51
C ILE A 188 -15.83 3.19 9.08
N GLU A 189 -16.51 2.27 8.40
CA GLU A 189 -16.58 0.86 8.74
C GLU A 189 -15.28 0.11 8.39
N ASN A 190 -14.47 0.69 7.52
CA ASN A 190 -13.16 0.19 7.14
C ASN A 190 -12.10 0.98 7.89
N ARG A 191 -11.18 0.30 8.58
CA ARG A 191 -10.12 0.98 9.34
C ARG A 191 -9.07 1.59 8.41
N ASP A 192 -8.54 0.73 7.55
CA ASP A 192 -7.43 0.95 6.62
C ASP A 192 -7.61 0.00 5.42
N PRO A 193 -6.96 0.24 4.26
CA PRO A 193 -7.05 -0.67 3.11
C PRO A 193 -6.63 -2.10 3.45
N GLY A 194 -5.63 -2.28 4.31
CA GLY A 194 -5.17 -3.59 4.77
C GLY A 194 -6.13 -4.31 5.74
N ALA A 195 -7.21 -3.68 6.15
CA ALA A 195 -8.25 -4.26 7.00
C ALA A 195 -9.61 -4.42 6.30
N MET A 196 -9.74 -3.90 5.07
CA MET A 196 -10.91 -4.17 4.23
C MET A 196 -11.01 -5.66 3.89
N ARG A 197 -12.24 -6.14 3.72
CA ARG A 197 -12.46 -7.46 3.10
C ARG A 197 -11.91 -7.42 1.68
N PHE A 198 -11.15 -8.44 1.30
CA PHE A 198 -10.43 -8.44 0.03
C PHE A 198 -11.33 -8.21 -1.20
N VAL A 199 -12.48 -8.90 -1.27
CA VAL A 199 -13.46 -8.72 -2.36
C VAL A 199 -13.94 -7.26 -2.47
N GLU A 200 -14.08 -6.57 -1.34
CA GLU A 200 -14.50 -5.18 -1.32
C GLU A 200 -13.36 -4.25 -1.75
N LEU A 201 -12.12 -4.56 -1.38
CA LEU A 201 -10.93 -3.81 -1.79
C LEU A 201 -10.69 -3.95 -3.28
N ALA A 202 -10.78 -5.17 -3.82
CA ALA A 202 -10.68 -5.45 -5.26
C ALA A 202 -11.69 -4.64 -6.06
N ALA A 203 -12.96 -4.64 -5.65
CA ALA A 203 -13.99 -3.83 -6.30
C ALA A 203 -13.71 -2.32 -6.25
N LEU A 204 -13.18 -1.81 -5.12
CA LEU A 204 -12.78 -0.41 -5.00
C LEU A 204 -11.60 -0.07 -5.91
N VAL A 205 -10.54 -0.89 -5.90
CA VAL A 205 -9.34 -0.68 -6.72
C VAL A 205 -9.70 -0.74 -8.20
N GLU A 206 -10.53 -1.68 -8.63
CA GLU A 206 -11.03 -1.78 -9.99
C GLU A 206 -11.84 -0.54 -10.38
N PHE A 207 -12.79 -0.12 -9.54
CA PHE A 207 -13.58 1.08 -9.78
C PHE A 207 -12.70 2.34 -9.89
N ALA A 208 -11.76 2.52 -8.96
CA ALA A 208 -10.85 3.66 -8.96
C ALA A 208 -9.95 3.67 -10.19
N SER A 209 -9.44 2.51 -10.59
CA SER A 209 -8.60 2.34 -11.78
C SER A 209 -9.38 2.62 -13.07
N ALA A 210 -10.70 2.40 -13.11
CA ALA A 210 -11.53 2.79 -14.26
C ALA A 210 -12.02 4.26 -14.19
N SER A 211 -11.77 4.96 -13.08
CA SER A 211 -12.36 6.26 -12.77
C SER A 211 -11.43 7.44 -13.07
N TRP A 212 -12.03 8.62 -13.16
CA TRP A 212 -11.39 9.93 -13.27
C TRP A 212 -11.93 10.91 -12.22
N GLN A 213 -12.65 10.39 -11.21
CA GLN A 213 -13.28 11.23 -10.20
C GLN A 213 -12.21 11.79 -9.25
N ALA A 214 -12.21 13.10 -9.04
CA ALA A 214 -11.32 13.72 -8.05
C ALA A 214 -11.63 13.27 -6.61
N GLU A 215 -12.84 12.80 -6.34
CA GLU A 215 -13.25 12.31 -5.03
C GLU A 215 -14.10 11.05 -5.17
N ILE A 216 -13.61 9.92 -4.63
CA ILE A 216 -14.36 8.65 -4.58
C ILE A 216 -14.84 8.43 -3.15
N ARG A 217 -16.15 8.28 -2.97
CA ARG A 217 -16.77 7.94 -1.68
C ARG A 217 -17.29 6.52 -1.72
N TRP A 218 -16.43 5.57 -1.37
CA TRP A 218 -16.69 4.14 -1.59
C TRP A 218 -18.00 3.66 -0.96
N MET A 219 -18.37 4.21 0.20
CA MET A 219 -19.63 3.94 0.87
C MET A 219 -20.89 4.13 0.00
N TRP A 220 -20.84 5.06 -0.94
CA TRP A 220 -21.94 5.36 -1.86
C TRP A 220 -21.79 4.57 -3.15
N GLU A 221 -20.58 4.56 -3.72
CA GLU A 221 -20.28 3.85 -4.96
C GLU A 221 -20.49 2.34 -4.84
N ARG A 222 -20.13 1.73 -3.70
CA ARG A 222 -20.28 0.29 -3.49
C ARG A 222 -21.72 -0.19 -3.56
N ARG A 223 -22.70 0.69 -3.30
CA ARG A 223 -24.12 0.34 -3.50
C ARG A 223 -24.37 0.09 -4.98
N LEU A 224 -23.89 0.95 -5.85
CA LEU A 224 -24.04 0.77 -7.30
C LEU A 224 -23.31 -0.50 -7.77
N VAL A 225 -22.10 -0.75 -7.24
CA VAL A 225 -21.30 -1.93 -7.59
C VAL A 225 -21.93 -3.25 -7.13
N PHE A 226 -22.42 -3.33 -5.88
CA PHE A 226 -22.91 -4.60 -5.30
C PHE A 226 -24.43 -4.80 -5.38
N THR A 227 -25.23 -3.74 -5.56
CA THR A 227 -26.70 -3.83 -5.56
C THR A 227 -27.35 -3.48 -6.90
N GLY A 228 -26.59 -3.00 -7.89
CA GLY A 228 -27.12 -2.09 -8.91
C GLY A 228 -27.08 -2.51 -10.38
N GLY A 229 -26.82 -3.78 -10.69
CA GLY A 229 -27.21 -4.38 -11.98
C GLY A 229 -28.68 -4.79 -12.05
N ALA A 230 -29.49 -4.50 -11.02
CA ALA A 230 -30.92 -4.71 -11.03
C ALA A 230 -31.62 -3.35 -10.86
N LYS A 231 -31.96 -2.74 -12.00
CA LYS A 231 -33.13 -1.86 -12.06
C LYS A 231 -34.34 -2.79 -12.25
N GLU A 232 -35.22 -2.82 -11.27
CA GLU A 232 -36.66 -2.99 -11.56
C GLU A 232 -37.22 -1.67 -12.10
#